data_AF-A0AA35X1G4-F1
#
_entry.id   AF-A0AA35X1G4-F1
#
_cell.length_a   1.000
_cell.length_b   1.000
_cell.length_c   1.000
_cell.angle_alpha   90.00
_cell.angle_beta   90.00
_cell.angle_gamma   90.00
#
_symmetry.space_group_name_H-M   'P 1'
#
loop_
_entity.id
_entity.type
_entity.pdbx_description
1 polymer ?
#
loop_
_entity_poly.entity_id
_entity_poly.type
_entity_poly.pdbx_seq_one_letter_code
_entity_poly.pdbx_strand_id
1 'polypeptide(L)'
;MDTALSVRKQALVSLSSLVTDLPHCAMLHELWLDGVLPMVMDKEASAQEKVISTLESIILDNIAPFNSQQAPRQRFVWELLSLVAEEDRMDLRRYVRRATELWAKQGKLGGALVRAVCSHTAHLPHQKAAWTLLAEMSQYVASYLDTNFVYDNWKQHSSVVSMETMAPLVQILTVIGNAAKNLAKVAREDMRDEIVSMLETFKVPPVVIQAAITTLSQICESLTRSREGYQAAVDNWCVPLLKKCELYLTSLIEDNSQSSLSEGGREIDEKEATCYLFAVGELCRLSPAHTSSHLTLVVHSLLLATREGDGEKPSFRSLSSQSSQLSGLTNLSFSPSLRALSYLTLGLFPLVIHNTILP
;
A
#
# COMPACT_ATOMS: atom_id res chain seq x y z
N MET A 1 -16.43 23.55 5.63
CA MET A 1 -17.58 23.17 6.49
C MET A 1 -17.99 24.37 7.34
N ASP A 2 -19.29 24.59 7.51
CA ASP A 2 -19.85 25.70 8.30
C ASP A 2 -19.45 25.64 9.78
N THR A 3 -19.29 26.78 10.43
CA THR A 3 -18.89 26.84 11.85
C THR A 3 -19.99 26.35 12.78
N ALA A 4 -21.27 26.50 12.41
CA ALA A 4 -22.42 26.15 13.21
C ALA A 4 -22.74 24.64 13.14
N LEU A 5 -22.78 23.99 14.30
CA LEU A 5 -23.10 22.56 14.43
C LEU A 5 -24.45 22.20 13.81
N SER A 6 -25.47 23.02 14.06
CA SER A 6 -26.85 22.80 13.57
C SER A 6 -26.91 22.76 12.04
N VAL A 7 -26.19 23.67 11.37
CA VAL A 7 -26.11 23.72 9.91
C VAL A 7 -25.43 22.46 9.37
N ARG A 8 -24.31 22.04 9.97
CA ARG A 8 -23.61 20.81 9.54
C ARG A 8 -24.49 19.57 9.71
N LYS A 9 -25.17 19.44 10.85
CA LYS A 9 -26.11 18.31 11.10
C LYS A 9 -27.28 18.33 10.12
N GLN A 10 -27.84 19.50 9.83
CA GLN A 10 -28.93 19.60 8.87
C GLN A 10 -28.46 19.26 7.45
N ALA A 11 -27.28 19.73 7.04
CA ALA A 11 -26.70 19.38 5.73
C ALA A 11 -26.51 17.87 5.59
N LEU A 12 -25.98 17.20 6.62
CA LEU A 12 -25.86 15.75 6.66
C LEU A 12 -27.20 15.05 6.45
N VAL A 13 -28.24 15.48 7.18
CA VAL A 13 -29.57 14.87 7.09
C VAL A 13 -30.17 15.11 5.70
N SER A 14 -30.09 16.33 5.19
CA SER A 14 -30.64 16.68 3.87
C SER A 14 -29.95 15.91 2.74
N LEU A 15 -28.62 15.86 2.71
CA LEU A 15 -27.86 15.11 1.70
C LEU A 15 -28.15 13.60 1.80
N SER A 16 -28.24 13.06 3.01
CA SER A 16 -28.53 11.64 3.23
C SER A 16 -29.96 11.26 2.82
N SER A 17 -30.93 12.17 2.99
CA SER A 17 -32.28 11.98 2.44
C SER A 17 -32.25 11.97 0.91
N LEU A 18 -31.63 12.98 0.31
CA LEU A 18 -31.55 13.12 -1.15
C LEU A 18 -30.92 11.90 -1.82
N VAL A 19 -29.80 11.40 -1.29
CA VAL A 19 -29.13 10.23 -1.88
C VAL A 19 -29.98 8.95 -1.73
N THR A 20 -30.77 8.85 -0.65
CA THR A 20 -31.68 7.72 -0.42
C THR A 20 -32.92 7.78 -1.31
N ASP A 21 -33.44 8.98 -1.55
CA ASP A 21 -34.63 9.22 -2.38
C ASP A 21 -34.32 9.15 -3.88
N LEU A 22 -33.07 9.44 -4.26
CA LEU A 22 -32.59 9.45 -5.65
C LEU A 22 -31.35 8.54 -5.82
N PRO A 23 -31.47 7.22 -5.60
CA PRO A 23 -30.33 6.28 -5.54
C PRO A 23 -29.66 6.00 -6.90
N HIS A 24 -30.15 6.59 -7.99
CA HIS A 24 -29.58 6.44 -9.33
C HIS A 24 -28.83 7.70 -9.78
N CYS A 25 -28.77 8.75 -8.94
CA CYS A 25 -28.12 9.99 -9.27
C CYS A 25 -26.64 9.94 -8.86
N ALA A 26 -25.76 9.56 -9.78
CA ALA A 26 -24.31 9.47 -9.53
C ALA A 26 -23.71 10.76 -8.94
N MET A 27 -24.17 11.94 -9.39
CA MET A 27 -23.74 13.22 -8.83
C MET A 27 -24.04 13.33 -7.32
N LEU A 28 -25.18 12.83 -6.86
CA LEU A 28 -25.52 12.83 -5.43
C LEU A 28 -24.67 11.84 -4.64
N HIS A 29 -24.20 10.75 -5.27
CA HIS A 29 -23.31 9.78 -4.62
C HIS A 29 -21.98 10.45 -4.28
N GLU A 30 -21.40 11.16 -5.25
CA GLU A 30 -20.16 11.92 -5.07
C GLU A 30 -20.33 13.03 -4.03
N LEU A 31 -21.36 13.86 -4.16
CA LEU A 31 -21.64 14.94 -3.21
C LEU A 31 -21.88 14.43 -1.78
N TRP A 32 -22.53 13.27 -1.65
CA TRP A 32 -22.75 12.66 -0.35
C TRP A 32 -21.45 12.12 0.24
N LEU A 33 -20.61 11.43 -0.56
CA LEU A 33 -19.32 10.95 -0.10
C LEU A 33 -18.40 12.11 0.31
N ASP A 34 -18.32 13.17 -0.49
CA ASP A 34 -17.45 14.32 -0.22
C ASP A 34 -17.98 15.20 0.93
N GLY A 35 -19.29 15.28 1.11
CA GLY A 35 -19.94 16.13 2.11
C GLY A 35 -20.17 15.46 3.47
N VAL A 36 -20.59 14.18 3.46
CA VAL A 36 -21.03 13.46 4.67
C VAL A 36 -19.92 12.62 5.25
N LEU A 37 -19.16 11.88 4.43
CA LEU A 37 -18.15 10.95 4.94
C LEU A 37 -17.05 11.64 5.78
N PRO A 38 -16.53 12.85 5.44
CA PRO A 38 -15.55 13.54 6.27
C PRO A 38 -16.06 13.93 7.66
N MET A 39 -17.39 13.97 7.88
CA MET A 39 -17.97 14.32 9.18
C MET A 39 -17.65 13.29 10.27
N VAL A 40 -17.15 12.10 9.93
CA VAL A 40 -16.66 11.12 10.93
C VAL A 40 -15.46 11.66 11.72
N MET A 41 -14.79 12.69 11.19
CA MET A 41 -13.70 13.43 11.80
C MET A 41 -14.14 14.83 12.29
N ASP A 42 -15.45 15.09 12.45
CA ASP A 42 -15.94 16.40 12.90
C ASP A 42 -15.40 16.75 14.29
N LYS A 43 -15.12 18.04 14.53
CA LYS A 43 -14.61 18.53 15.81
C LYS A 43 -15.59 18.32 16.98
N GLU A 44 -16.89 18.17 16.72
CA GLU A 44 -17.92 17.97 17.73
C GLU A 44 -18.38 16.50 17.76
N ALA A 45 -18.25 15.85 18.92
CA ALA A 45 -18.61 14.43 19.10
C ALA A 45 -20.06 14.12 18.70
N SER A 46 -21.00 15.03 19.00
CA SER A 46 -22.40 14.83 18.65
C SER A 46 -22.68 14.86 17.13
N ALA A 47 -21.79 15.45 16.33
CA ALA A 47 -21.83 15.34 14.86
C ALA A 47 -21.26 14.00 14.40
N GLN A 48 -20.14 13.55 15.00
CA GLN A 48 -19.54 12.23 14.73
C GLN A 48 -20.55 11.09 15.01
N GLU A 49 -21.25 11.14 16.15
CA GLU A 49 -22.28 10.14 16.49
C GLU A 49 -23.40 10.12 15.44
N LYS A 50 -23.85 11.29 15.00
CA LYS A 50 -24.93 11.40 14.01
C LYS A 50 -24.52 10.86 12.66
N VAL A 51 -23.31 11.16 12.19
CA VAL A 51 -22.82 10.60 10.92
C VAL A 51 -22.60 9.11 11.01
N ILE A 52 -22.07 8.58 12.11
CA ILE A 52 -21.85 7.14 12.26
C ILE A 52 -23.16 6.36 12.24
N SER A 53 -24.19 6.86 12.92
CA SER A 53 -25.54 6.28 12.84
C SER A 53 -26.14 6.36 11.43
N THR A 54 -25.85 7.42 10.68
CA THR A 54 -26.35 7.60 9.32
C THR A 54 -25.62 6.69 8.32
N LEU A 55 -24.30 6.57 8.45
CA LEU A 55 -23.50 5.64 7.65
C LEU A 55 -23.88 4.19 7.97
N GLU A 56 -24.20 3.85 9.22
CA GLU A 56 -24.70 2.52 9.59
C GLU A 56 -25.97 2.18 8.81
N SER A 57 -26.98 3.07 8.84
CA SER A 57 -28.27 2.78 8.19
C SER A 57 -28.22 2.80 6.68
N ILE A 58 -27.30 3.59 6.09
CA ILE A 58 -27.12 3.64 4.64
C ILE A 58 -26.25 2.48 4.18
N ILE A 59 -25.11 2.23 4.81
CA ILE A 59 -24.11 1.27 4.35
C ILE A 59 -24.34 -0.11 4.99
N LEU A 60 -24.14 -0.23 6.30
CA LEU A 60 -24.09 -1.55 6.96
C LEU A 60 -25.42 -2.30 6.87
N ASP A 61 -26.53 -1.61 7.14
CA ASP A 61 -27.86 -2.23 7.15
C ASP A 61 -28.34 -2.71 5.77
N ASN A 62 -27.72 -2.22 4.69
CA ASN A 62 -28.06 -2.58 3.32
C ASN A 62 -27.02 -3.52 2.67
N ILE A 63 -26.00 -4.00 3.40
CA ILE A 63 -25.12 -5.06 2.93
C ILE A 63 -25.78 -6.42 3.19
N ALA A 64 -26.31 -7.02 2.13
CA ALA A 64 -26.82 -8.40 2.13
C ALA A 64 -25.92 -9.31 1.30
N PRO A 65 -25.94 -10.65 1.51
CA PRO A 65 -25.18 -11.59 0.68
C PRO A 65 -25.49 -11.42 -0.81
N PHE A 66 -24.50 -11.63 -1.69
CA PHE A 66 -24.60 -11.37 -3.13
C PHE A 66 -25.83 -12.01 -3.78
N ASN A 67 -26.07 -13.30 -3.53
CA ASN A 67 -27.22 -14.03 -4.09
C ASN A 67 -28.58 -13.62 -3.50
N SER A 68 -28.60 -12.87 -2.41
CA SER A 68 -29.80 -12.39 -1.73
C SER A 68 -30.11 -10.92 -2.05
N GLN A 69 -29.34 -10.29 -2.94
CA GLN A 69 -29.56 -8.89 -3.31
C GLN A 69 -30.77 -8.72 -4.21
N GLN A 70 -31.81 -8.10 -3.66
CA GLN A 70 -33.07 -7.88 -4.36
C GLN A 70 -33.48 -6.40 -4.33
N ALA A 71 -33.13 -5.67 -3.26
CA ALA A 71 -33.60 -4.30 -3.08
C ALA A 71 -32.70 -3.28 -3.79
N PRO A 72 -33.27 -2.20 -4.38
CA PRO A 72 -32.50 -1.11 -4.96
C PRO A 72 -31.47 -0.49 -4.01
N ARG A 73 -31.82 -0.37 -2.72
CA ARG A 73 -30.92 0.14 -1.67
C ARG A 73 -29.66 -0.71 -1.48
N GLN A 74 -29.77 -2.03 -1.66
CA GLN A 74 -28.63 -2.95 -1.55
C GLN A 74 -27.67 -2.77 -2.73
N ARG A 75 -28.18 -2.49 -3.94
CA ARG A 75 -27.34 -2.18 -5.11
C ARG A 75 -26.65 -0.82 -4.95
N PHE A 76 -27.41 0.18 -4.55
CA PHE A 76 -26.94 1.55 -4.31
C PHE A 76 -25.73 1.61 -3.35
N VAL A 77 -25.71 0.82 -2.28
CA VAL A 77 -24.55 0.78 -1.37
C VAL A 77 -23.28 0.35 -2.08
N TRP A 78 -23.35 -0.62 -2.98
CA TRP A 78 -22.17 -1.06 -3.73
C TRP A 78 -21.73 -0.04 -4.78
N GLU A 79 -22.64 0.77 -5.31
CA GLU A 79 -22.28 1.92 -6.16
C GLU A 79 -21.49 2.96 -5.34
N LEU A 80 -21.92 3.30 -4.12
CA LEU A 80 -21.16 4.17 -3.21
C LEU A 80 -19.78 3.60 -2.86
N LEU A 81 -19.73 2.33 -2.46
CA LEU A 81 -18.46 1.69 -2.08
C LEU A 81 -17.52 1.52 -3.27
N SER A 82 -18.05 1.42 -4.50
CA SER A 82 -17.24 1.39 -5.72
C SER A 82 -16.52 2.71 -5.94
N LEU A 83 -17.19 3.86 -5.72
CA LEU A 83 -16.55 5.18 -5.76
C LEU A 83 -15.44 5.31 -4.71
N VAL A 84 -15.68 4.83 -3.48
CA VAL A 84 -14.63 4.80 -2.42
C VAL A 84 -13.41 3.95 -2.83
N ALA A 85 -13.64 2.91 -3.63
CA ALA A 85 -12.59 2.02 -4.10
C ALA A 85 -11.85 2.53 -5.35
N GLU A 86 -12.22 3.66 -5.92
CA GLU A 86 -11.49 4.30 -7.03
C GLU A 86 -10.09 4.75 -6.58
N GLU A 87 -9.16 4.82 -7.53
CA GLU A 87 -7.77 5.22 -7.27
C GLU A 87 -7.65 6.73 -7.04
N ASP A 88 -8.50 7.54 -7.66
CA ASP A 88 -8.51 8.99 -7.48
C ASP A 88 -9.22 9.43 -6.19
N ARG A 89 -9.81 8.49 -5.45
CA ARG A 89 -10.62 8.71 -4.23
C ARG A 89 -10.00 8.08 -2.98
N MET A 90 -8.70 7.82 -2.99
CA MET A 90 -7.98 7.15 -1.89
C MET A 90 -8.12 7.89 -0.56
N ASP A 91 -8.34 9.20 -0.60
CA ASP A 91 -8.55 10.03 0.58
C ASP A 91 -9.88 9.73 1.29
N LEU A 92 -10.91 9.21 0.60
CA LEU A 92 -12.16 8.77 1.21
C LEU A 92 -11.96 7.54 2.12
N ARG A 93 -11.00 6.68 1.78
CA ARG A 93 -10.72 5.45 2.53
C ARG A 93 -10.31 5.72 3.98
N ARG A 94 -9.63 6.84 4.25
CA ARG A 94 -9.27 7.23 5.64
C ARG A 94 -10.50 7.49 6.50
N TYR A 95 -11.58 8.00 5.91
CA TYR A 95 -12.83 8.24 6.62
C TYR A 95 -13.61 6.95 6.81
N VAL A 96 -13.60 6.04 5.81
CA VAL A 96 -14.14 4.69 5.99
C VAL A 96 -13.40 3.94 7.09
N ARG A 97 -12.07 3.99 7.13
CA ARG A 97 -11.27 3.43 8.23
C ARG A 97 -11.66 3.97 9.60
N ARG A 98 -11.93 5.27 9.67
CA ARG A 98 -12.40 5.88 10.90
C ARG A 98 -13.81 5.38 11.27
N ALA A 99 -14.70 5.25 10.29
CA ALA A 99 -16.03 4.70 10.50
C ALA A 99 -15.97 3.24 10.98
N THR A 100 -15.11 2.39 10.39
CA THR A 100 -14.94 0.99 10.82
C THR A 100 -14.41 0.89 12.25
N GLU A 101 -13.48 1.75 12.66
CA GLU A 101 -13.04 1.85 14.07
C GLU A 101 -14.21 2.16 15.02
N LEU A 102 -15.04 3.15 14.67
CA LEU A 102 -16.16 3.57 15.50
C LEU A 102 -17.26 2.51 15.56
N TRP A 103 -17.58 1.87 14.43
CA TRP A 103 -18.50 0.72 14.36
C TRP A 103 -18.00 -0.49 15.14
N ALA A 104 -16.70 -0.77 15.11
CA ALA A 104 -16.10 -1.84 15.90
C ALA A 104 -16.30 -1.60 17.39
N LYS A 105 -16.04 -0.37 17.88
CA LYS A 105 -16.27 0.02 19.28
C LYS A 105 -17.74 -0.09 19.70
N GLN A 106 -18.66 0.09 18.76
CA GLN A 106 -20.11 -0.05 18.97
C GLN A 106 -20.62 -1.49 18.77
N GLY A 107 -19.75 -2.45 18.45
CA GLY A 107 -20.14 -3.86 18.21
C GLY A 107 -20.96 -4.07 16.93
N LYS A 108 -20.90 -3.15 15.97
CA LYS A 108 -21.68 -3.20 14.72
C LYS A 108 -21.09 -4.12 13.66
N LEU A 109 -19.80 -4.46 13.78
CA LEU A 109 -19.10 -5.32 12.84
C LEU A 109 -19.23 -6.81 13.23
N GLY A 110 -20.40 -7.39 12.96
CA GLY A 110 -20.69 -8.80 13.25
C GLY A 110 -20.31 -9.77 12.13
N GLY A 111 -20.17 -11.06 12.46
CA GLY A 111 -19.78 -12.08 11.48
C GLY A 111 -20.75 -12.28 10.31
N ALA A 112 -22.05 -11.95 10.47
CA ALA A 112 -23.01 -11.99 9.37
C ALA A 112 -22.70 -10.94 8.30
N LEU A 113 -22.37 -9.71 8.73
CA LEU A 113 -21.91 -8.65 7.83
C LEU A 113 -20.62 -9.06 7.11
N VAL A 114 -19.65 -9.61 7.84
CA VAL A 114 -18.38 -10.06 7.26
C VAL A 114 -18.60 -11.11 6.18
N ARG A 115 -19.43 -12.14 6.45
CA ARG A 115 -19.79 -13.15 5.45
C ARG A 115 -20.51 -12.55 4.24
N ALA A 116 -21.39 -11.57 4.45
CA ALA A 116 -22.05 -10.86 3.36
C ALA A 116 -21.02 -10.13 2.49
N VAL A 117 -20.09 -9.36 3.09
CA VAL A 117 -18.99 -8.70 2.35
C VAL A 117 -18.12 -9.71 1.60
N CYS A 118 -17.71 -10.81 2.25
CA CYS A 118 -16.95 -11.89 1.61
C CYS A 118 -17.69 -12.49 0.41
N SER A 119 -19.02 -12.60 0.45
CA SER A 119 -19.78 -13.12 -0.69
C SER A 119 -19.72 -12.22 -1.93
N HIS A 120 -19.25 -10.99 -1.83
CA HIS A 120 -19.09 -10.06 -2.96
C HIS A 120 -17.69 -10.06 -3.58
N THR A 121 -16.68 -10.63 -2.93
CA THR A 121 -15.29 -10.54 -3.38
C THR A 121 -15.01 -11.34 -4.65
N ALA A 122 -15.86 -12.31 -4.99
CA ALA A 122 -15.73 -13.13 -6.20
C ALA A 122 -16.54 -12.62 -7.40
N HIS A 123 -17.35 -11.57 -7.24
CA HIS A 123 -18.32 -11.16 -8.26
C HIS A 123 -18.12 -9.72 -8.70
N LEU A 124 -18.01 -9.52 -10.01
CA LEU A 124 -18.10 -8.20 -10.63
C LEU A 124 -19.56 -7.70 -10.60
N PRO A 125 -19.79 -6.38 -10.46
CA PRO A 125 -18.78 -5.32 -10.33
C PRO A 125 -18.30 -5.05 -8.89
N HIS A 126 -18.81 -5.78 -7.89
CA HIS A 126 -18.61 -5.42 -6.47
C HIS A 126 -17.24 -5.82 -5.90
N GLN A 127 -16.49 -6.69 -6.58
CA GLN A 127 -15.23 -7.25 -6.10
C GLN A 127 -14.26 -6.20 -5.50
N LYS A 128 -13.96 -5.12 -6.24
CA LYS A 128 -13.00 -4.10 -5.78
C LYS A 128 -13.48 -3.38 -4.52
N ALA A 129 -14.76 -3.01 -4.50
CA ALA A 129 -15.42 -2.38 -3.36
C ALA A 129 -15.45 -3.30 -2.12
N ALA A 130 -15.76 -4.59 -2.33
CA ALA A 130 -15.82 -5.59 -1.27
C ALA A 130 -14.45 -5.80 -0.62
N TRP A 131 -13.41 -5.98 -1.43
CA TRP A 131 -12.04 -6.11 -0.92
C TRP A 131 -11.56 -4.84 -0.20
N THR A 132 -11.87 -3.66 -0.74
CA THR A 132 -11.51 -2.39 -0.11
C THR A 132 -12.19 -2.24 1.25
N LEU A 133 -13.51 -2.47 1.33
CA LEU A 133 -14.23 -2.43 2.59
C LEU A 133 -13.70 -3.47 3.59
N LEU A 134 -13.41 -4.69 3.12
CA LEU A 134 -12.86 -5.76 3.94
C LEU A 134 -11.50 -5.40 4.52
N ALA A 135 -10.61 -4.81 3.72
CA ALA A 135 -9.32 -4.31 4.16
C ALA A 135 -9.46 -3.23 5.25
N GLU A 136 -10.39 -2.28 5.10
CA GLU A 136 -10.61 -1.22 6.08
C GLU A 136 -11.22 -1.70 7.40
N MET A 137 -11.92 -2.86 7.41
CA MET A 137 -12.45 -3.47 8.64
C MET A 137 -11.58 -4.59 9.23
N SER A 138 -10.65 -5.14 8.46
CA SER A 138 -9.94 -6.40 8.74
C SER A 138 -9.32 -6.49 10.14
N GLN A 139 -8.71 -5.41 10.63
CA GLN A 139 -8.11 -5.35 11.97
C GLN A 139 -9.11 -5.62 13.11
N TYR A 140 -10.40 -5.35 12.89
CA TYR A 140 -11.46 -5.53 13.88
C TYR A 140 -12.29 -6.81 13.68
N VAL A 141 -12.33 -7.33 12.46
CA VAL A 141 -13.21 -8.45 12.09
C VAL A 141 -12.47 -9.78 11.88
N ALA A 142 -11.16 -9.81 12.12
CA ALA A 142 -10.34 -10.96 11.78
C ALA A 142 -10.73 -12.27 12.48
N SER A 143 -11.45 -12.23 13.61
CA SER A 143 -12.02 -13.43 14.24
C SER A 143 -13.20 -14.05 13.46
N TYR A 144 -13.82 -13.31 12.56
CA TYR A 144 -14.92 -13.77 11.70
C TYR A 144 -14.46 -14.17 10.30
N LEU A 145 -13.19 -13.93 9.95
CA LEU A 145 -12.64 -14.28 8.65
C LEU A 145 -12.30 -15.77 8.60
N ASP A 146 -12.79 -16.44 7.57
CA ASP A 146 -12.34 -17.79 7.26
C ASP A 146 -10.91 -17.74 6.72
N THR A 147 -10.01 -18.48 7.36
CA THR A 147 -8.60 -18.55 6.97
C THR A 147 -8.45 -19.16 5.57
N ASN A 148 -9.26 -20.15 5.22
CA ASN A 148 -9.21 -20.79 3.90
C ASN A 148 -9.64 -19.79 2.82
N PHE A 149 -10.70 -19.03 3.07
CA PHE A 149 -11.15 -17.97 2.16
C PHE A 149 -10.03 -16.98 1.83
N VAL A 150 -9.28 -16.50 2.84
CA VAL A 150 -8.18 -15.55 2.61
C VAL A 150 -7.04 -16.21 1.84
N TYR A 151 -6.69 -17.45 2.18
CA TYR A 151 -5.61 -18.18 1.53
C TYR A 151 -5.91 -18.53 0.07
N ASP A 152 -7.12 -19.01 -0.22
CA ASP A 152 -7.55 -19.37 -1.57
C ASP A 152 -7.56 -18.14 -2.49
N ASN A 153 -8.05 -17.00 -1.99
CA ASN A 153 -8.04 -15.75 -2.74
C ASN A 153 -6.61 -15.21 -2.95
N TRP A 154 -5.73 -15.35 -1.96
CA TRP A 154 -4.31 -15.05 -2.14
C TRP A 154 -3.70 -15.88 -3.25
N LYS A 155 -3.89 -17.21 -3.25
CA LYS A 155 -3.36 -18.11 -4.28
C LYS A 155 -3.87 -17.76 -5.68
N GLN A 156 -5.16 -17.46 -5.79
CA GLN A 156 -5.78 -17.11 -7.06
C GLN A 156 -5.22 -15.81 -7.65
N HIS A 157 -4.99 -14.79 -6.82
CA HIS A 157 -4.57 -13.47 -7.29
C HIS A 157 -3.04 -13.30 -7.36
N SER A 158 -2.27 -14.09 -6.61
CA SER A 158 -0.81 -14.05 -6.62
C SER A 158 -0.19 -14.80 -7.81
N SER A 159 -0.89 -15.76 -8.41
CA SER A 159 -0.37 -16.54 -9.53
C SER A 159 -0.15 -15.73 -10.81
N VAL A 160 -0.99 -14.74 -11.06
CA VAL A 160 -0.91 -13.85 -12.23
C VAL A 160 -1.23 -12.42 -11.80
N VAL A 161 -0.19 -11.61 -11.67
CA VAL A 161 -0.34 -10.18 -11.34
C VAL A 161 -0.55 -9.40 -12.65
N SER A 162 -1.75 -8.85 -12.82
CA SER A 162 -2.16 -8.02 -13.95
C SER A 162 -2.78 -6.71 -13.44
N MET A 163 -3.09 -5.78 -14.34
CA MET A 163 -3.79 -4.54 -13.97
C MET A 163 -5.12 -4.80 -13.25
N GLU A 164 -5.82 -5.89 -13.60
CA GLU A 164 -7.11 -6.25 -13.00
C GLU A 164 -6.96 -6.89 -11.61
N THR A 165 -5.93 -7.72 -11.41
CA THR A 165 -5.72 -8.44 -10.15
C THR A 165 -4.93 -7.64 -9.12
N MET A 166 -4.20 -6.60 -9.55
CA MET A 166 -3.32 -5.79 -8.69
C MET A 166 -4.08 -5.14 -7.52
N ALA A 167 -5.17 -4.43 -7.79
CA ALA A 167 -5.91 -3.73 -6.73
C ALA A 167 -6.52 -4.72 -5.71
N PRO A 168 -7.24 -5.79 -6.11
CA PRO A 168 -7.66 -6.85 -5.19
C PRO A 168 -6.50 -7.46 -4.41
N LEU A 169 -5.35 -7.75 -5.06
CA LEU A 169 -4.19 -8.36 -4.41
C LEU A 169 -3.63 -7.50 -3.27
N VAL A 170 -3.53 -6.17 -3.48
CA VAL A 170 -3.10 -5.23 -2.44
C VAL A 170 -4.06 -5.24 -1.24
N GLN A 171 -5.37 -5.29 -1.50
CA GLN A 171 -6.37 -5.39 -0.42
C GLN A 171 -6.30 -6.75 0.29
N ILE A 172 -6.11 -7.86 -0.43
CA ILE A 172 -5.94 -9.20 0.14
C ILE A 172 -4.72 -9.24 1.07
N LEU A 173 -3.57 -8.72 0.63
CA LEU A 173 -2.37 -8.56 1.46
C LEU A 173 -2.66 -7.77 2.74
N THR A 174 -3.36 -6.65 2.61
CA THR A 174 -3.78 -5.82 3.75
C THR A 174 -4.66 -6.60 4.73
N VAL A 175 -5.61 -7.40 4.22
CA VAL A 175 -6.47 -8.28 5.05
C VAL A 175 -5.63 -9.34 5.78
N ILE A 176 -4.71 -10.00 5.08
CA ILE A 176 -3.80 -11.01 5.66
C ILE A 176 -2.99 -10.40 6.81
N GLY A 177 -2.35 -9.27 6.56
CA GLY A 177 -1.48 -8.64 7.54
C GLY A 177 -2.24 -8.17 8.78
N ASN A 178 -3.40 -7.54 8.60
CA ASN A 178 -4.26 -7.12 9.71
C ASN A 178 -4.87 -8.30 10.49
N ALA A 179 -5.12 -9.43 9.82
CA ALA A 179 -5.66 -10.63 10.44
C ALA A 179 -4.58 -11.57 11.00
N ALA A 180 -3.28 -11.27 10.79
CA ALA A 180 -2.18 -12.21 11.06
C ALA A 180 -2.20 -12.80 12.47
N LYS A 181 -2.50 -11.99 13.50
CA LYS A 181 -2.56 -12.44 14.91
C LYS A 181 -3.61 -13.54 15.17
N ASN A 182 -4.63 -13.65 14.33
CA ASN A 182 -5.69 -14.66 14.43
C ASN A 182 -5.43 -15.92 13.59
N LEU A 183 -4.42 -15.88 12.72
CA LEU A 183 -4.04 -17.04 11.91
C LEU A 183 -3.24 -18.04 12.75
N ALA A 184 -3.43 -19.32 12.47
CA ALA A 184 -2.61 -20.38 13.04
C ALA A 184 -1.12 -20.12 12.73
N LYS A 185 -0.24 -20.52 13.65
CA LYS A 185 1.21 -20.27 13.51
C LYS A 185 1.77 -20.81 12.19
N VAL A 186 1.39 -22.05 11.83
CA VAL A 186 1.82 -22.70 10.59
C VAL A 186 1.39 -21.90 9.36
N ALA A 187 0.11 -21.51 9.30
CA ALA A 187 -0.41 -20.71 8.19
C ALA A 187 0.30 -19.35 8.03
N ARG A 188 0.76 -18.74 9.14
CA ARG A 188 1.57 -17.52 9.10
C ARG A 188 2.97 -17.74 8.55
N GLU A 189 3.61 -18.84 8.93
CA GLU A 189 4.93 -19.21 8.45
C GLU A 189 4.87 -19.53 6.94
N ASP A 190 3.87 -20.29 6.50
CA ASP A 190 3.64 -20.60 5.09
C ASP A 190 3.37 -19.32 4.28
N MET A 191 2.48 -18.44 4.77
CA MET A 191 2.19 -17.17 4.10
C MET A 191 3.41 -16.25 4.03
N ARG A 192 4.23 -16.20 5.08
CA ARG A 192 5.50 -15.46 5.08
C ARG A 192 6.38 -15.97 3.94
N ASP A 193 6.59 -17.27 3.85
CA ASP A 193 7.52 -17.87 2.88
C ASP A 193 7.03 -17.66 1.44
N GLU A 194 5.72 -17.71 1.21
CA GLU A 194 5.12 -17.40 -0.08
C GLU A 194 5.27 -15.92 -0.50
N ILE A 195 5.03 -14.99 0.42
CA ILE A 195 5.19 -13.55 0.14
C ILE A 195 6.67 -13.22 -0.10
N VAL A 196 7.58 -13.83 0.67
CA VAL A 196 9.03 -13.69 0.43
C VAL A 196 9.37 -14.21 -0.96
N SER A 197 8.91 -15.41 -1.33
CA SER A 197 9.14 -15.98 -2.66
C SER A 197 8.61 -15.08 -3.80
N MET A 198 7.44 -14.44 -3.60
CA MET A 198 6.93 -13.45 -4.54
C MET A 198 7.88 -12.24 -4.67
N LEU A 199 8.32 -11.67 -3.55
CA LEU A 199 9.23 -10.51 -3.54
C LEU A 199 10.59 -10.82 -4.16
N GLU A 200 11.10 -12.05 -3.99
CA GLU A 200 12.35 -12.50 -4.60
C GLU A 200 12.35 -12.46 -6.13
N THR A 201 11.16 -12.45 -6.75
CA THR A 201 11.05 -12.33 -8.21
C THR A 201 11.29 -10.89 -8.70
N PHE A 202 11.03 -9.88 -7.86
CA PHE A 202 11.04 -8.45 -8.21
C PHE A 202 10.23 -8.08 -9.47
N LYS A 203 9.28 -8.92 -9.88
CA LYS A 203 8.44 -8.72 -11.07
C LYS A 203 7.07 -8.13 -10.78
N VAL A 204 6.78 -7.87 -9.51
CA VAL A 204 5.50 -7.29 -9.08
C VAL A 204 5.58 -5.76 -9.00
N PRO A 205 4.52 -5.02 -9.33
CA PRO A 205 4.54 -3.56 -9.30
C PRO A 205 4.85 -2.97 -7.91
N PRO A 206 5.40 -1.74 -7.81
CA PRO A 206 5.75 -1.09 -6.55
C PRO A 206 4.66 -1.08 -5.48
N VAL A 207 3.40 -0.85 -5.88
CA VAL A 207 2.26 -0.86 -4.94
C VAL A 207 2.06 -2.24 -4.27
N VAL A 208 2.32 -3.33 -5.00
CA VAL A 208 2.27 -4.70 -4.48
C VAL A 208 3.48 -4.96 -3.60
N ILE A 209 4.68 -4.49 -3.99
CA ILE A 209 5.90 -4.59 -3.16
C ILE A 209 5.66 -3.96 -1.79
N GLN A 210 5.14 -2.73 -1.75
CA GLN A 210 4.85 -2.04 -0.49
C GLN A 210 3.85 -2.80 0.38
N ALA A 211 2.74 -3.28 -0.22
CA ALA A 211 1.73 -4.04 0.48
C ALA A 211 2.29 -5.37 1.04
N ALA A 212 3.11 -6.07 0.25
CA ALA A 212 3.76 -7.33 0.63
C ALA A 212 4.73 -7.13 1.79
N ILE A 213 5.60 -6.12 1.72
CA ILE A 213 6.56 -5.76 2.78
C ILE A 213 5.84 -5.38 4.09
N THR A 214 4.77 -4.58 3.99
CA THR A 214 3.93 -4.22 5.14
C THR A 214 3.30 -5.47 5.77
N THR A 215 2.76 -6.36 4.94
CA THR A 215 2.13 -7.62 5.36
C THR A 215 3.15 -8.53 6.05
N LEU A 216 4.35 -8.69 5.49
CA LEU A 216 5.44 -9.47 6.10
C LEU A 216 5.83 -8.92 7.47
N SER A 217 5.91 -7.59 7.60
CA SER A 217 6.21 -6.95 8.88
C SER A 217 5.14 -7.27 9.93
N GLN A 218 3.85 -7.17 9.57
CA GLN A 218 2.74 -7.53 10.45
C GLN A 218 2.72 -9.02 10.82
N ILE A 219 3.06 -9.91 9.87
CA ILE A 219 3.21 -11.35 10.14
C ILE A 219 4.36 -11.58 11.12
N CYS A 220 5.52 -10.95 10.92
CA CYS A 220 6.67 -11.05 11.83
C CYS A 220 6.33 -10.55 13.24
N GLU A 221 5.62 -9.42 13.34
CA GLU A 221 5.12 -8.89 14.62
C GLU A 221 4.20 -9.90 15.30
N SER A 222 3.33 -10.58 14.54
CA SER A 222 2.42 -11.57 15.11
C SER A 222 3.13 -12.84 15.62
N LEU A 223 4.23 -13.24 14.98
CA LEU A 223 5.00 -14.45 15.31
C LEU A 223 5.95 -14.25 16.49
N THR A 224 6.21 -13.00 16.86
CA THR A 224 7.21 -12.62 17.85
C THR A 224 6.55 -11.96 19.07
N ARG A 225 7.23 -11.99 20.22
CA ARG A 225 6.73 -11.40 21.48
C ARG A 225 7.65 -10.31 22.04
N SER A 226 8.81 -10.13 21.43
CA SER A 226 9.83 -9.16 21.84
C SER A 226 10.29 -8.35 20.64
N ARG A 227 10.76 -7.12 20.90
CA ARG A 227 11.31 -6.23 19.87
C ARG A 227 12.53 -6.84 19.18
N GLU A 228 13.40 -7.50 19.93
CA GLU A 228 14.58 -8.19 19.39
C GLU A 228 14.18 -9.37 18.49
N GLY A 229 13.19 -10.16 18.91
CA GLY A 229 12.65 -11.25 18.11
C GLY A 229 12.01 -10.75 16.81
N TYR A 230 11.27 -9.64 16.88
CA TYR A 230 10.71 -8.97 15.69
C TYR A 230 11.83 -8.56 14.72
N GLN A 231 12.85 -7.85 15.20
CA GLN A 231 13.94 -7.41 14.32
C GLN A 231 14.69 -8.58 13.70
N ALA A 232 14.98 -9.64 14.47
CA ALA A 232 15.62 -10.83 13.96
C ALA A 232 14.76 -11.55 12.89
N ALA A 233 13.43 -11.61 13.10
CA ALA A 233 12.50 -12.18 12.13
C ALA A 233 12.44 -11.35 10.84
N VAL A 234 12.46 -10.02 10.95
CA VAL A 234 12.50 -9.10 9.80
C VAL A 234 13.83 -9.23 9.05
N ASP A 235 14.96 -9.20 9.75
CA ASP A 235 16.29 -9.27 9.15
C ASP A 235 16.51 -10.58 8.37
N ASN A 236 15.90 -11.69 8.82
CA ASN A 236 16.01 -13.00 8.17
C ASN A 236 15.59 -12.96 6.69
N TRP A 237 14.50 -12.26 6.35
CA TRP A 237 14.05 -12.15 4.96
C TRP A 237 14.47 -10.83 4.30
N CYS A 238 14.60 -9.74 5.08
CA CYS A 238 14.94 -8.42 4.57
C CYS A 238 16.39 -8.35 4.05
N VAL A 239 17.35 -8.88 4.80
CA VAL A 239 18.79 -8.80 4.45
C VAL A 239 19.12 -9.57 3.16
N PRO A 240 18.63 -10.80 2.94
CA PRO A 240 18.83 -11.49 1.67
C PRO A 240 18.23 -10.75 0.46
N LEU A 241 17.05 -10.14 0.62
CA LEU A 241 16.42 -9.33 -0.43
C LEU A 241 17.24 -8.07 -0.74
N LEU A 242 17.69 -7.34 0.29
CA LEU A 242 18.58 -6.18 0.13
C LEU A 242 19.85 -6.55 -0.65
N LYS A 243 20.47 -7.68 -0.32
CA LYS A 243 21.66 -8.18 -1.02
C LYS A 243 21.36 -8.52 -2.49
N LYS A 244 20.21 -9.13 -2.79
CA LYS A 244 19.77 -9.38 -4.17
C LYS A 244 19.58 -8.07 -4.93
N CYS A 245 18.96 -7.07 -4.31
CA CYS A 245 18.82 -5.75 -4.91
C CYS A 245 20.17 -5.07 -5.17
N GLU A 246 21.06 -5.10 -4.19
CA GLU A 246 22.41 -4.53 -4.30
C GLU A 246 23.16 -5.15 -5.49
N LEU A 247 23.19 -6.48 -5.59
CA LEU A 247 23.85 -7.19 -6.69
C LEU A 247 23.26 -6.84 -8.06
N TYR A 248 21.93 -6.79 -8.18
CA TYR A 248 21.27 -6.41 -9.42
C TYR A 248 21.62 -4.97 -9.83
N LEU A 249 21.48 -4.00 -8.91
CA LEU A 249 21.75 -2.60 -9.21
C LEU A 249 23.23 -2.35 -9.53
N THR A 250 24.16 -3.07 -8.88
CA THR A 250 25.58 -3.05 -9.24
C THR A 250 25.81 -3.57 -10.66
N SER A 251 25.25 -4.74 -11.00
CA SER A 251 25.38 -5.28 -12.36
C SER A 251 24.80 -4.35 -13.42
N LEU A 252 23.72 -3.64 -13.10
CA LEU A 252 23.10 -2.66 -14.00
C LEU A 252 24.03 -1.47 -14.25
N ILE A 253 24.80 -1.01 -13.26
CA ILE A 253 25.81 0.04 -13.44
C ILE A 253 27.00 -0.49 -14.26
N GLU A 254 27.47 -1.71 -13.97
CA GLU A 254 28.60 -2.34 -14.66
C GLU A 254 28.30 -2.59 -16.14
N ASP A 255 27.14 -3.17 -16.46
CA ASP A 255 26.70 -3.46 -17.83
C ASP A 255 26.57 -2.17 -18.65
N ASN A 256 26.09 -1.07 -18.05
CA ASN A 256 26.00 0.22 -18.72
C ASN A 256 27.35 0.92 -18.93
N SER A 257 28.30 0.68 -18.02
CA SER A 257 29.67 1.17 -18.20
C SER A 257 30.39 0.48 -19.36
N GLN A 258 30.02 -0.77 -19.68
CA GLN A 258 30.63 -1.59 -20.73
C GLN A 258 29.89 -1.49 -22.07
N SER A 259 28.57 -1.24 -22.08
CA SER A 259 27.75 -1.12 -23.29
C SER A 259 28.06 0.16 -24.09
N SER A 260 28.57 1.21 -23.44
CA SER A 260 29.10 2.41 -24.13
C SER A 260 30.35 2.12 -24.98
N LEU A 261 30.92 0.91 -24.90
CA LEU A 261 32.10 0.47 -25.66
C LEU A 261 31.80 -0.63 -26.72
N SER A 262 30.56 -1.13 -26.84
CA SER A 262 30.22 -2.18 -27.80
C SER A 262 28.80 -2.04 -28.39
N GLU A 263 28.66 -2.19 -29.71
CA GLU A 263 27.42 -2.00 -30.50
C GLU A 263 26.30 -3.05 -30.23
N GLY A 264 26.25 -3.65 -29.04
CA GLY A 264 25.29 -4.70 -28.66
C GLY A 264 24.74 -4.56 -27.25
N GLY A 265 24.63 -3.35 -26.72
CA GLY A 265 24.14 -3.08 -25.36
C GLY A 265 22.77 -3.73 -25.11
N ARG A 266 22.64 -4.47 -23.99
CA ARG A 266 21.33 -4.91 -23.50
C ARG A 266 20.50 -3.67 -23.17
N GLU A 267 19.31 -3.58 -23.75
CA GLU A 267 18.32 -2.59 -23.35
C GLU A 267 17.97 -2.82 -21.87
N ILE A 268 18.11 -1.77 -21.05
CA ILE A 268 17.78 -1.84 -19.62
C ILE A 268 16.26 -1.98 -19.48
N ASP A 269 15.80 -3.00 -18.75
CA ASP A 269 14.40 -3.03 -18.32
C ASP A 269 14.19 -2.02 -17.19
N GLU A 270 13.77 -0.81 -17.55
CA GLU A 270 13.50 0.26 -16.57
C GLU A 270 12.38 -0.11 -15.58
N LYS A 271 11.44 -0.98 -15.96
CA LYS A 271 10.37 -1.41 -15.05
C LYS A 271 10.92 -2.33 -13.98
N GLU A 272 11.80 -3.25 -14.36
CA GLU A 272 12.51 -4.12 -13.42
C GLU A 272 13.40 -3.29 -12.49
N ALA A 273 14.22 -2.38 -13.03
CA ALA A 273 15.06 -1.49 -12.23
C ALA A 273 14.26 -0.63 -11.23
N THR A 274 13.08 -0.14 -11.64
CA THR A 274 12.14 0.57 -10.78
C THR A 274 11.68 -0.29 -9.61
N CYS A 275 11.36 -1.57 -9.85
CA CYS A 275 10.91 -2.49 -8.80
C CYS A 275 12.03 -2.77 -7.78
N TYR A 276 13.24 -3.02 -8.25
CA TYR A 276 14.41 -3.22 -7.38
C TYR A 276 14.71 -1.97 -6.53
N LEU A 277 14.73 -0.80 -7.15
CA LEU A 277 15.05 0.45 -6.47
C LEU A 277 13.98 0.85 -5.45
N PHE A 278 12.70 0.68 -5.81
CA PHE A 278 11.60 0.89 -4.87
C PHE A 278 11.70 -0.07 -3.68
N ALA A 279 11.95 -1.37 -3.93
CA ALA A 279 12.12 -2.36 -2.87
C ALA A 279 13.27 -1.99 -1.92
N VAL A 280 14.41 -1.52 -2.44
CA VAL A 280 15.54 -1.03 -1.61
C VAL A 280 15.08 0.07 -0.64
N GLY A 281 14.33 1.06 -1.13
CA GLY A 281 13.80 2.13 -0.29
C GLY A 281 12.87 1.64 0.82
N GLU A 282 12.02 0.66 0.55
CA GLU A 282 11.14 0.06 1.56
C GLU A 282 11.92 -0.81 2.57
N LEU A 283 12.84 -1.65 2.10
CA LEU A 283 13.59 -2.61 2.90
C LEU A 283 14.60 -1.93 3.85
N CYS A 284 15.30 -0.89 3.39
CA CYS A 284 16.26 -0.15 4.22
C CYS A 284 15.60 0.52 5.45
N ARG A 285 14.29 0.83 5.36
CA ARG A 285 13.53 1.37 6.50
C ARG A 285 13.25 0.33 7.58
N LEU A 286 13.14 -0.94 7.19
CA LEU A 286 12.90 -2.06 8.10
C LEU A 286 14.17 -2.59 8.76
N SER A 287 15.29 -2.53 8.03
CA SER A 287 16.60 -2.98 8.51
C SER A 287 17.70 -1.91 8.37
N PRO A 288 17.60 -0.76 9.07
CA PRO A 288 18.56 0.34 8.95
C PRO A 288 20.03 -0.04 9.17
N ALA A 289 20.29 -0.99 10.08
CA ALA A 289 21.63 -1.44 10.44
C ALA A 289 22.34 -2.22 9.31
N HIS A 290 21.58 -2.71 8.33
CA HIS A 290 22.07 -3.54 7.24
C HIS A 290 22.13 -2.79 5.90
N THR A 291 21.85 -1.48 5.91
CA THR A 291 22.05 -0.61 4.75
C THR A 291 23.55 -0.38 4.55
N SER A 292 24.15 -1.11 3.59
CA SER A 292 25.58 -1.04 3.35
C SER A 292 25.99 0.32 2.75
N SER A 293 27.21 0.78 3.05
CA SER A 293 27.78 1.96 2.40
C SER A 293 27.87 1.77 0.88
N HIS A 294 28.12 0.54 0.43
CA HIS A 294 28.18 0.20 -0.99
C HIS A 294 26.81 0.35 -1.68
N LEU A 295 25.73 -0.17 -1.10
CA LEU A 295 24.37 0.03 -1.60
C LEU A 295 24.00 1.51 -1.71
N THR A 296 24.43 2.33 -0.73
CA THR A 296 24.24 3.79 -0.76
C THR A 296 24.99 4.42 -1.95
N LEU A 297 26.23 3.99 -2.20
CA LEU A 297 27.00 4.45 -3.35
C LEU A 297 26.37 4.02 -4.67
N VAL A 298 25.90 2.77 -4.78
CA VAL A 298 25.22 2.24 -5.97
C VAL A 298 23.99 3.10 -6.31
N VAL A 299 23.11 3.38 -5.33
CA VAL A 299 21.94 4.24 -5.57
C VAL A 299 22.36 5.68 -5.92
N HIS A 300 23.43 6.19 -5.30
CA HIS A 300 23.97 7.51 -5.63
C HIS A 300 24.51 7.58 -7.06
N SER A 301 25.17 6.52 -7.55
CA SER A 301 25.64 6.41 -8.92
C SER A 301 24.48 6.44 -9.92
N LEU A 302 23.35 5.78 -9.62
CA LEU A 302 22.15 5.83 -10.45
C LEU A 302 21.57 7.26 -10.54
N LEU A 303 21.61 8.01 -9.45
CA LEU A 303 21.17 9.41 -9.41
C LEU A 303 22.06 10.33 -10.28
N LEU A 304 23.38 10.12 -10.22
CA LEU A 304 24.38 10.98 -10.89
C LEU A 304 24.55 10.71 -12.39
N ALA A 305 24.05 9.58 -12.89
CA ALA A 305 24.12 9.19 -14.29
C ALA A 305 23.31 10.16 -15.19
N THR A 306 24.00 11.09 -15.86
CA THR A 306 23.38 12.08 -16.76
C THR A 306 23.63 11.74 -18.21
N ARG A 307 22.60 11.90 -19.06
CA ARG A 307 22.74 11.76 -20.51
C ARG A 307 23.63 12.88 -21.06
N GLU A 308 24.60 12.55 -21.91
CA GLU A 308 25.39 13.55 -22.65
C GLU A 308 24.44 14.45 -23.46
N GLY A 309 24.25 15.69 -23.00
CA GLY A 309 23.34 16.67 -23.61
C GLY A 309 22.50 17.47 -22.62
N ASP A 310 22.33 17.01 -21.37
CA ASP A 310 21.70 17.83 -20.31
C ASP A 310 22.74 18.84 -19.78
N GLY A 311 22.73 20.05 -20.35
CA GLY A 311 23.68 21.14 -20.14
C GLY A 311 23.63 21.83 -18.77
N GLU A 312 23.44 21.11 -17.66
CA GLU A 312 23.65 21.65 -16.32
C GLU A 312 24.44 20.65 -15.47
N LYS A 313 25.71 20.96 -15.22
CA LYS A 313 26.50 20.25 -14.20
C LYS A 313 25.83 20.47 -12.84
N PRO A 314 25.36 19.42 -12.13
CA PRO A 314 24.82 19.61 -10.79
C PRO A 314 25.93 20.10 -9.87
N SER A 315 25.72 21.28 -9.26
CA SER A 315 26.63 21.90 -8.31
C SER A 315 26.53 21.25 -6.92
N PHE A 316 26.75 19.94 -6.83
CA PHE A 316 26.84 19.24 -5.54
C PHE A 316 28.26 19.35 -4.95
N ARG A 317 28.59 20.54 -4.44
CA ARG A 317 29.83 20.79 -3.68
C ARG A 317 29.63 20.41 -2.20
N SER A 318 29.52 19.13 -1.85
CA SER A 318 29.63 18.72 -0.43
C SER A 318 29.98 17.24 -0.15
N LEU A 319 30.49 16.48 -1.11
CA LEU A 319 31.04 15.13 -0.84
C LEU A 319 32.54 15.12 -1.16
N SER A 320 33.33 15.63 -0.22
CA SER A 320 34.79 15.59 -0.28
C SER A 320 35.32 14.19 0.08
N SER A 321 36.36 13.78 -0.67
CA SER A 321 37.24 12.60 -0.51
C SER A 321 36.88 11.26 -1.20
N GLN A 322 35.74 11.13 -1.88
CA GLN A 322 35.45 9.94 -2.73
C GLN A 322 35.33 10.26 -4.24
N SER A 323 35.62 11.51 -4.62
CA SER A 323 35.42 12.04 -5.98
C SER A 323 36.29 11.43 -7.08
N SER A 324 37.33 10.65 -6.74
CA SER A 324 38.22 10.03 -7.73
C SER A 324 37.73 8.69 -8.29
N GLN A 325 36.75 8.03 -7.65
CA GLN A 325 36.11 6.81 -8.18
C GLN A 325 34.85 7.11 -9.01
N LEU A 326 34.28 8.30 -8.86
CA LEU A 326 33.02 8.71 -9.50
C LEU A 326 33.22 9.29 -10.93
N SER A 327 34.47 9.52 -11.37
CA SER A 327 34.77 10.11 -12.68
C SER A 327 34.41 9.21 -13.87
N GLY A 328 34.22 7.90 -13.66
CA GLY A 328 33.75 6.96 -14.70
C GLY A 328 32.23 6.91 -14.88
N LEU A 329 31.45 7.58 -14.01
CA LEU A 329 29.98 7.52 -14.02
C LEU A 329 29.32 8.56 -14.94
N THR A 330 30.10 9.47 -15.54
CA THR A 330 29.59 10.52 -16.42
C THR A 330 29.10 10.00 -17.78
N ASN A 331 29.35 8.73 -18.09
CA ASN A 331 28.96 8.09 -19.35
C ASN A 331 27.71 7.20 -19.21
N LEU A 332 27.09 7.15 -18.03
CA LEU A 332 25.87 6.40 -17.78
C LEU A 332 24.65 7.28 -18.07
N SER A 333 23.67 6.75 -18.81
CA SER A 333 22.43 7.45 -19.14
C SER A 333 21.22 6.66 -18.63
N PHE A 334 20.61 7.09 -17.52
CA PHE A 334 19.32 6.59 -17.04
C PHE A 334 18.20 7.59 -17.27
N SER A 335 16.95 7.11 -17.31
CA SER A 335 15.78 7.99 -17.46
C SER A 335 15.63 8.95 -16.26
N PRO A 336 15.04 10.15 -16.48
CA PRO A 336 14.73 11.07 -15.40
C PRO A 336 13.87 10.45 -14.28
N SER A 337 12.96 9.53 -14.63
CA SER A 337 12.11 8.83 -13.66
C SER A 337 12.93 7.93 -12.73
N LEU A 338 13.88 7.16 -13.26
CA LEU A 338 14.74 6.29 -12.44
C LEU A 338 15.67 7.13 -11.54
N ARG A 339 16.17 8.27 -12.03
CA ARG A 339 16.94 9.22 -11.22
C ARG A 339 16.11 9.82 -10.09
N ALA A 340 14.88 10.26 -10.39
CA ALA A 340 13.97 10.80 -9.39
C ALA A 340 13.66 9.75 -8.30
N LEU A 341 13.42 8.50 -8.69
CA LEU A 341 13.22 7.41 -7.74
C LEU A 341 14.49 7.12 -6.92
N SER A 342 15.67 7.25 -7.52
CA SER A 342 16.95 7.07 -6.80
C SER A 342 17.11 8.14 -5.72
N TYR A 343 16.77 9.39 -6.05
CA TYR A 343 16.74 10.48 -5.08
C TYR A 343 15.77 10.21 -3.93
N LEU A 344 14.54 9.79 -4.23
CA LEU A 344 13.55 9.43 -3.21
C LEU A 344 14.04 8.27 -2.33
N THR A 345 14.64 7.25 -2.93
CA THR A 345 15.19 6.07 -2.25
C THR A 345 16.31 6.46 -1.29
N LEU A 346 17.23 7.32 -1.69
CA LEU A 346 18.27 7.86 -0.80
C LEU A 346 17.67 8.64 0.37
N GLY A 347 16.58 9.36 0.15
CA GLY A 347 15.86 10.05 1.22
C GLY A 347 15.22 9.12 2.25
N LEU A 348 14.95 7.85 1.89
CA LEU A 348 14.44 6.83 2.80
C LEU A 348 15.54 6.11 3.57
N PHE A 349 16.80 6.28 3.17
CA PHE A 349 17.89 5.65 3.90
C PHE A 349 17.96 6.31 5.28
N PRO A 350 18.18 5.50 6.33
CA PRO A 350 18.51 6.08 7.63
C PRO A 350 19.68 7.04 7.40
N LEU A 351 19.55 8.29 7.88
CA LEU A 351 20.69 9.18 7.96
C LEU A 351 21.74 8.43 8.78
N VAL A 352 22.75 7.87 8.11
CA VAL A 352 23.98 7.49 8.77
C VAL A 352 24.59 8.82 9.17
N ILE A 353 24.14 9.36 10.30
CA ILE A 353 24.95 10.30 11.07
C ILE A 353 26.15 9.44 11.46
N HIS A 354 27.15 9.49 10.59
CA HIS A 354 28.48 9.06 10.90
C HIS A 354 28.82 9.71 12.25
N ASN A 355 28.95 8.88 13.27
CA ASN A 355 29.40 9.27 14.60
C ASN A 355 30.91 9.60 14.57
N THR A 356 31.31 10.42 13.60
CA THR A 356 32.66 10.87 13.37
C THR A 356 32.58 12.33 12.97
N ILE A 357 33.24 13.15 13.78
CA ILE A 357 33.49 14.59 13.65
C ILE A 357 32.46 15.47 14.34
N LEU A 358 32.65 15.63 15.65
CA LEU A 358 32.82 16.96 16.26
C LEU A 358 34.00 16.85 17.26
N PRO A 359 34.96 17.79 17.26
CA PRO A 359 36.03 17.85 18.25
C PRO A 359 35.54 18.21 19.66
#